data_AF-A0A7Y5KXV8-F1
#
_entry.id   AF-A0A7Y5KXV8-F1
#
_cell.length_a   1.000
_cell.length_b   1.000
_cell.length_c   1.000
_cell.angle_alpha   90.00
_cell.angle_beta   90.00
_cell.angle_gamma   90.00
#
_symmetry.space_group_name_H-M   'P 1'
#
loop_
_entity.id
_entity.type
_entity.pdbx_description
1 polymer ?
#
loop_
_entity_poly.entity_id
_entity_poly.type
_entity_poly.pdbx_seq_one_letter_code
_entity_poly.pdbx_strand_id
1 'polypeptide(L)'
;MSKLTAEDIGIIASAASKAALETIEAERRRANERVYGEKAILAELGISRSKFWRLVRLDRLPVDRDPLGLSIRRWDVNRWLDGRRRAVDGADLKARGKNGTR
;
A
#
# COMPACT_ATOMS: atom_id res chain seq x y z
N MET A 1 15.81 -44.38 5.16
CA MET A 1 15.62 -42.98 5.61
C MET A 1 16.73 -42.15 5.00
N SER A 2 16.44 -41.37 3.95
CA SER A 2 17.45 -40.53 3.29
C SER A 2 17.83 -39.36 4.19
N LYS A 3 19.08 -39.31 4.64
CA LYS A 3 19.62 -38.18 5.41
C LYS A 3 19.99 -37.07 4.42
N LEU A 4 19.36 -35.91 4.57
CA LEU A 4 19.73 -34.70 3.85
C LEU A 4 21.19 -34.36 4.16
N THR A 5 22.02 -34.21 3.13
CA THR A 5 23.42 -33.84 3.27
C THR A 5 23.57 -32.32 3.47
N ALA A 6 24.73 -31.88 3.96
CA ALA A 6 24.98 -30.45 4.13
C ALA A 6 24.92 -29.66 2.79
N GLU A 7 25.25 -30.31 1.68
CA GLU A 7 25.07 -29.76 0.32
C GLU A 7 23.60 -29.58 -0.04
N ASP A 8 22.74 -30.55 0.30
CA ASP A 8 21.29 -30.43 0.07
C ASP A 8 20.67 -29.27 0.86
N ILE A 9 21.12 -29.06 2.10
CA ILE A 9 20.68 -27.93 2.94
C ILE A 9 21.12 -26.59 2.32
N GLY A 10 22.34 -26.52 1.77
CA GLY A 10 22.85 -25.33 1.09
C GLY A 10 22.04 -24.96 -0.15
N ILE A 11 21.66 -25.95 -0.97
CA ILE A 11 20.82 -25.75 -2.17
C ILE A 11 19.43 -25.24 -1.78
N ILE A 12 18.82 -25.80 -0.73
CA ILE A 12 17.50 -25.37 -0.24
C ILE A 12 17.56 -23.93 0.30
N ALA A 13 18.61 -23.59 1.05
CA ALA A 13 18.80 -22.23 1.58
C ALA A 13 19.00 -21.19 0.46
N SER A 14 19.78 -21.51 -0.57
CA SER A 14 19.95 -20.63 -1.74
C SER A 14 18.68 -20.51 -2.57
N ALA A 15 17.91 -21.59 -2.75
CA ALA A 15 16.63 -21.55 -3.46
C ALA A 15 15.58 -20.73 -2.70
N ALA A 16 15.52 -20.88 -1.37
CA ALA A 16 14.66 -20.06 -0.51
C ALA A 16 15.07 -18.58 -0.55
N SER A 17 16.38 -18.28 -0.54
CA SER A 17 16.88 -16.91 -0.65
C SER A 17 16.58 -16.29 -2.01
N LYS A 18 16.65 -17.07 -3.10
CA LYS A 18 16.29 -16.60 -4.44
C LYS A 18 14.78 -16.34 -4.57
N ALA A 19 13.95 -17.26 -4.07
CA ALA A 19 12.50 -17.08 -4.06
C ALA A 19 12.08 -15.87 -3.19
N ALA A 20 12.76 -15.64 -2.07
CA ALA A 20 12.52 -14.46 -1.22
C ALA A 20 12.89 -13.15 -1.94
N LEU A 21 14.04 -13.12 -2.64
CA LEU A 21 14.46 -11.96 -3.43
C LEU A 21 13.50 -11.67 -4.60
N GLU A 22 13.09 -12.69 -5.35
CA GLU A 22 12.09 -12.56 -6.43
C GLU A 22 10.74 -12.07 -5.89
N THR A 23 10.35 -12.51 -4.69
CA THR A 23 9.13 -12.04 -4.01
C THR A 23 9.23 -10.56 -3.64
N ILE A 24 10.37 -10.13 -3.06
CA ILE A 24 10.61 -8.72 -2.70
C ILE A 24 10.64 -7.84 -3.95
N GLU A 25 11.24 -8.29 -5.06
CA GLU A 25 11.25 -7.56 -6.32
C GLU A 25 9.87 -7.48 -6.97
N ALA A 26 9.09 -8.56 -6.94
CA ALA A 26 7.72 -8.58 -7.42
C ALA A 26 6.82 -7.63 -6.59
N GLU A 27 7.00 -7.60 -5.28
CA GLU A 27 6.29 -6.70 -4.37
C GLU A 27 6.69 -5.24 -4.60
N ARG A 28 7.99 -4.97 -4.80
CA ARG A 28 8.48 -3.63 -5.20
C ARG A 28 7.93 -3.20 -6.55
N ARG A 29 7.83 -4.11 -7.52
CA ARG A 29 7.25 -3.82 -8.84
C ARG A 29 5.76 -3.52 -8.74
N ARG A 30 5.01 -4.26 -7.92
CA ARG A 30 3.59 -3.98 -7.63
C ARG A 30 3.40 -2.67 -6.88
N ALA A 31 4.28 -2.34 -5.93
CA ALA A 31 4.22 -1.07 -5.21
C ALA A 31 4.51 0.14 -6.11
N ASN A 32 5.38 -0.04 -7.12
CA ASN A 32 5.68 0.98 -8.14
C ASN A 32 4.70 1.00 -9.33
N GLU A 33 3.69 0.13 -9.33
CA GLU A 33 2.63 0.18 -10.34
C GLU A 33 1.87 1.50 -10.23
N ARG A 34 1.57 2.11 -11.38
CA ARG A 34 0.87 3.40 -11.45
C ARG A 34 -0.58 3.17 -11.89
N VAL A 35 -1.50 3.79 -11.16
CA VAL A 35 -2.91 3.85 -11.53
C VAL A 35 -3.10 5.10 -12.38
N TYR A 36 -3.59 4.91 -13.61
CA TYR A 36 -3.79 5.98 -14.57
C TYR A 36 -5.27 6.34 -14.71
N GLY A 37 -5.53 7.63 -14.83
CA GLY A 37 -6.84 8.20 -15.10
C GLY A 37 -7.65 8.47 -13.84
N GLU A 38 -8.32 9.62 -13.83
CA GLU A 38 -9.13 10.08 -12.69
C GLU A 38 -10.13 9.02 -12.21
N LYS A 39 -10.84 8.35 -13.13
CA LYS A 39 -11.84 7.34 -12.78
C LYS A 39 -11.26 6.15 -12.03
N ALA A 40 -10.11 5.64 -12.46
CA ALA A 40 -9.47 4.49 -11.81
C ALA A 40 -8.95 4.88 -10.41
N ILE A 41 -8.35 6.06 -10.30
CA ILE A 41 -7.87 6.59 -9.02
C ILE A 41 -9.01 6.78 -8.02
N LEU A 42 -10.16 7.30 -8.47
CA LEU A 42 -11.34 7.46 -7.62
C LEU A 42 -11.90 6.12 -7.15
N ALA A 43 -11.90 5.10 -8.01
CA ALA A 43 -12.34 3.75 -7.68
C ALA A 43 -11.43 3.12 -6.60
N GLU A 44 -10.11 3.23 -6.77
CA GLU A 44 -9.12 2.73 -5.80
C GLU A 44 -9.20 3.43 -4.45
N LEU A 45 -9.39 4.76 -4.43
CA LEU A 45 -9.50 5.53 -3.20
C LEU A 45 -10.86 5.42 -2.51
N GLY A 46 -11.90 4.99 -3.22
CA GLY A 46 -13.27 4.93 -2.72
C GLY A 46 -13.80 6.30 -2.27
N ILE A 47 -13.48 7.36 -3.01
CA ILE A 47 -13.90 8.73 -2.69
C ILE A 47 -14.62 9.40 -3.86
N SER A 48 -15.44 10.39 -3.55
CA SER A 48 -16.09 11.22 -4.57
C SER A 48 -15.09 12.14 -5.28
N ARG A 49 -15.42 12.49 -6.52
CA ARG A 49 -14.66 13.42 -7.35
C ARG A 49 -14.36 14.75 -6.64
N SER A 50 -15.37 15.36 -6.00
CA SER A 50 -15.21 16.62 -5.28
C SER A 50 -14.23 16.49 -4.10
N LYS A 51 -14.26 15.35 -3.39
CA LYS A 51 -13.33 15.07 -2.30
C LYS A 51 -11.91 14.87 -2.82
N PHE A 52 -11.75 14.15 -3.93
CA PHE A 52 -10.46 13.97 -4.58
C PHE A 52 -9.81 15.31 -4.94
N TRP A 53 -10.49 16.17 -5.69
CA TRP A 53 -9.94 17.48 -6.05
C TRP A 53 -9.64 18.37 -4.86
N ARG A 54 -10.44 18.26 -3.79
CA ARG A 54 -10.13 18.95 -2.53
C ARG A 54 -8.83 18.44 -1.91
N LEU A 55 -8.59 17.13 -1.91
CA LEU A 55 -7.35 16.55 -1.38
C LEU A 55 -6.13 16.91 -2.23
N VAL A 56 -6.26 16.89 -3.55
CA VAL A 56 -5.21 17.31 -4.49
C VAL A 56 -4.86 18.78 -4.29
N ARG A 57 -5.87 19.67 -4.16
CA ARG A 57 -5.64 21.10 -3.91
C ARG A 57 -4.97 21.40 -2.57
N LEU A 58 -5.18 20.55 -1.57
CA LEU A 58 -4.59 20.69 -0.24
C LEU A 58 -3.24 19.97 -0.11
N ASP A 59 -2.69 19.46 -1.21
CA ASP A 59 -1.44 18.70 -1.25
C ASP A 59 -1.45 17.46 -0.31
N ARG A 60 -2.64 16.88 -0.10
CA ARG A 60 -2.85 15.71 0.76
C ARG A 60 -2.92 14.39 0.00
N LEU A 61 -2.75 14.43 -1.32
CA LEU A 61 -2.76 13.27 -2.19
C LEU A 61 -1.73 13.49 -3.31
N PRO A 62 -0.66 12.69 -3.37
CA PRO A 62 0.39 12.86 -4.36
C PRO A 62 -0.07 12.29 -5.70
N VAL A 63 -0.63 13.14 -6.55
CA VAL A 63 -1.07 12.78 -7.90
C VAL A 63 -0.19 13.51 -8.89
N ASP A 64 0.41 12.75 -9.80
CA ASP A 64 1.21 13.28 -10.88
C ASP A 64 0.32 13.62 -12.09
N ARG A 65 0.71 14.67 -12.81
CA ARG A 65 0.07 15.10 -14.06
C ARG A 65 1.05 14.83 -15.18
N ASP A 66 0.78 13.78 -15.94
CA ASP A 66 1.56 13.39 -17.10
C ASP A 66 0.83 13.83 -18.39
N PRO A 67 1.51 13.84 -19.56
CA PRO A 67 0.87 14.12 -20.85
C PRO A 67 -0.31 13.19 -21.17
N LEU A 68 -0.34 12.00 -20.55
CA LEU A 68 -1.39 10.98 -20.67
C LEU A 68 -2.56 11.18 -19.68
N GLY A 69 -2.47 12.16 -18.77
CA GLY A 69 -3.48 12.48 -17.77
C GLY A 69 -2.99 12.35 -16.33
N LEU A 70 -3.92 12.12 -15.40
CA LEU A 70 -3.59 11.96 -13.98
C LEU A 70 -3.06 10.56 -13.70
N SER A 71 -2.00 10.46 -12.91
CA SER A 71 -1.48 9.18 -12.43
C SER A 71 -1.11 9.25 -10.95
N ILE A 72 -1.20 8.13 -10.25
CA ILE A 72 -0.76 8.00 -8.85
C ILE A 72 -0.09 6.64 -8.67
N ARG A 73 0.97 6.57 -7.87
CA ARG A 73 1.56 5.28 -7.53
C ARG A 73 0.64 4.50 -6.60
N ARG A 74 0.51 3.21 -6.82
CA ARG A 74 -0.30 2.32 -5.99
C ARG A 74 0.18 2.29 -4.53
N TRP A 75 1.50 2.41 -4.31
CA TRP A 75 2.07 2.66 -2.98
C TRP A 75 1.44 3.86 -2.27
N ASP A 76 1.31 5.00 -2.98
CA ASP A 76 0.80 6.23 -2.39
C ASP A 76 -0.70 6.12 -2.08
N VAL A 77 -1.46 5.42 -2.93
CA VAL A 77 -2.86 5.05 -2.65
C VAL A 77 -2.97 4.22 -1.38
N ASN A 78 -2.20 3.14 -1.28
CA ASN A 78 -2.21 2.24 -0.12
C ASN A 78 -1.82 2.98 1.16
N ARG A 79 -0.75 3.78 1.10
CA ARG A 79 -0.29 4.59 2.24
C ARG A 79 -1.37 5.57 2.71
N TRP A 80 -2.10 6.18 1.78
CA TRP A 80 -3.19 7.09 2.12
C TRP A 80 -4.36 6.35 2.80
N LEU A 81 -4.73 5.18 2.27
CA LEU A 81 -5.78 4.33 2.85
C LEU A 81 -5.40 3.84 4.25
N ASP A 82 -4.14 3.44 4.46
CA ASP A 82 -3.62 3.02 5.76
C ASP A 82 -3.62 4.17 6.78
N GLY A 83 -3.17 5.36 6.37
CA GLY A 83 -3.25 6.56 7.19
C GLY A 83 -4.69 6.88 7.63
N ARG A 84 -5.65 6.65 6.73
CA ARG A 84 -7.08 6.83 7.03
C ARG A 84 -7.62 5.78 8.00
N ARG A 85 -7.24 4.50 7.86
CA ARG A 85 -7.62 3.44 8.83
C ARG A 85 -7.13 3.78 10.23
N ARG A 86 -5.84 4.11 10.37
CA ARG A 86 -5.26 4.49 11.66
C ARG A 86 -5.93 5.72 12.29
N ALA A 87 -6.34 6.70 11.49
CA ALA A 87 -7.07 7.87 12.00
C ALA A 87 -8.47 7.52 12.52
N VAL A 88 -9.15 6.55 11.88
CA VAL A 88 -10.46 6.05 12.33
C VAL A 88 -10.30 5.20 13.58
N ASP A 89 -9.35 4.26 13.59
CA ASP A 89 -9.09 3.38 14.75
C ASP A 89 -8.62 4.19 15.97
N GLY A 90 -7.77 5.20 15.76
CA GLY A 90 -7.34 6.12 16.81
C GLY A 90 -8.46 7.02 17.34
N ALA A 91 -9.43 7.38 16.49
CA ALA A 91 -10.62 8.10 16.91
C ALA A 91 -11.59 7.22 17.72
N ASP A 92 -11.73 5.94 17.35
CA ASP A 92 -12.54 4.96 18.09
C ASP A 92 -11.95 4.68 19.49
N LEU A 93 -10.63 4.49 19.57
CA LEU A 93 -9.91 4.34 20.85
C LEU A 93 -10.10 5.55 21.76
N LYS A 94 -10.08 6.77 21.21
CA LYS A 94 -10.30 8.01 21.97
C LYS A 94 -11.76 8.19 22.40
N ALA A 95 -12.72 7.72 21.60
CA ALA A 95 -14.15 7.74 21.94
C ALA A 95 -14.46 6.75 23.06
N ARG A 96 -13.87 5.55 23.04
CA ARG A 96 -14.02 4.53 24.10
C ARG A 96 -13.37 4.94 25.43
N GLY A 97 -12.21 5.60 25.40
CA GLY A 97 -11.53 6.07 26.61
C GLY A 97 -12.26 7.17 27.39
N LYS A 98 -13.18 7.92 26.75
CA LYS A 98 -13.99 8.97 27.40
C LYS A 98 -15.25 8.46 28.11
N ASN A 99 -15.61 7.18 27.96
CA ASN A 99 -16.85 6.62 28.51
C ASN A 99 -16.64 5.73 29.74
N GLY A 100 -15.43 5.68 30.30
CA GLY A 100 -15.05 4.76 31.39
C GLY A 100 -14.66 5.42 32.71
N THR A 101 -14.99 6.70 32.92
CA THR A 101 -14.80 7.37 34.22
C THR A 101 -16.09 8.13 34.57
N ARG A 102 -17.05 7.39 35.12
CA ARG A 102 -18.14 7.96 35.90
C ARG A 102 -18.39 7.07 37.11
#